data_AF-A0A1H7JKL7-F1
#
_entry.id   AF-A0A1H7JKL7-F1
#
_cell.length_a   1.000
_cell.length_b   1.000
_cell.length_c   1.000
_cell.angle_alpha   90.00
_cell.angle_beta   90.00
_cell.angle_gamma   90.00
#
_symmetry.space_group_name_H-M   'P 1'
#
loop_
_entity.id
_entity.type
_entity.pdbx_description
1 polymer ?
#
loop_
_entity_poly.entity_id
_entity_poly.type
_entity_poly.pdbx_seq_one_letter_code
_entity_poly.pdbx_strand_id
1 'polypeptide(L)'
;MIICYLISIGCARNVEPSVENVNKIFASQDFTFEFNEFGSIKKSISFRDDYLVYKSDQPTLRREITYDEVLLINDFIQEIVDSHQKGLDIESSSYYVLKNTAYKTVIISEQEDFYFEALLKTLKLIE
;
A
#
# COMPACT_ATOMS: atom_id res chain seq x y z
N MET A 1 10.49 29.18 -32.54
CA MET A 1 10.42 27.71 -32.52
C MET A 1 10.17 27.30 -31.08
N ILE A 2 8.91 27.05 -30.70
CA ILE A 2 8.53 26.74 -29.31
C ILE A 2 8.57 25.21 -29.19
N ILE A 3 9.52 24.69 -28.41
CA ILE A 3 9.53 23.29 -27.99
C ILE A 3 8.64 23.22 -26.75
N CYS A 4 7.42 22.70 -26.92
CA CYS A 4 6.53 22.38 -25.82
C CYS A 4 7.11 21.21 -25.02
N TYR A 5 7.67 21.53 -23.86
CA TYR A 5 8.17 20.59 -22.88
C TYR A 5 6.97 19.99 -22.12
N LEU A 6 6.31 18.97 -22.70
CA LEU A 6 5.30 18.19 -22.00
C LEU A 6 6.00 17.24 -21.02
N ILE A 7 6.36 17.75 -19.83
CA ILE A 7 6.71 16.89 -18.70
C ILE A 7 5.39 16.29 -18.21
N SER A 8 5.01 15.13 -18.74
CA SER A 8 4.03 14.28 -18.07
C SER A 8 4.69 13.69 -16.83
N ILE A 9 4.74 14.49 -15.76
CA ILE A 9 5.07 13.99 -14.42
C ILE A 9 3.93 13.05 -14.08
N GLY A 10 4.15 11.74 -14.29
CA GLY A 10 3.18 10.71 -13.98
C GLY A 10 3.02 10.58 -12.47
N CYS A 11 2.33 11.54 -11.84
CA CYS A 11 1.80 11.35 -10.50
C CYS A 11 0.59 10.42 -10.63
N ALA A 12 0.64 9.28 -9.94
CA ALA A 12 -0.49 8.36 -9.84
C ALA A 12 -1.75 9.13 -9.41
N ARG A 13 -2.88 8.84 -10.06
CA ARG A 13 -4.15 9.52 -9.78
C ARG A 13 -4.63 9.15 -8.39
N ASN A 14 -4.87 10.15 -7.54
CA ASN A 14 -5.51 9.93 -6.25
C ASN A 14 -6.97 9.50 -6.48
N VAL A 15 -7.36 8.40 -5.86
CA VAL A 15 -8.71 7.84 -5.89
C VAL A 15 -9.19 7.59 -4.46
N GLU A 16 -10.50 7.56 -4.26
CA GLU A 16 -11.08 7.29 -2.94
C GLU A 16 -10.77 5.85 -2.48
N PRO A 17 -10.57 5.62 -1.16
CA PRO A 17 -10.44 4.29 -0.61
C PRO A 17 -11.79 3.56 -0.69
N SER A 18 -11.92 2.73 -1.72
CA SER A 18 -13.08 1.86 -1.92
C SER A 18 -12.61 0.51 -2.47
N VAL A 19 -13.39 -0.53 -2.22
CA VAL A 19 -13.14 -1.88 -2.74
C VAL A 19 -12.91 -1.88 -4.27
N GLU A 20 -13.70 -1.10 -5.01
CA GLU A 20 -13.54 -0.98 -6.46
C GLU A 20 -12.15 -0.45 -6.86
N ASN A 21 -11.67 0.60 -6.17
CA ASN A 21 -10.38 1.21 -6.48
C ASN A 21 -9.20 0.37 -5.99
N VAL A 22 -9.35 -0.33 -4.87
CA VAL A 22 -8.38 -1.35 -4.40
C VAL A 22 -8.21 -2.43 -5.46
N ASN A 23 -9.32 -3.04 -5.92
CA ASN A 23 -9.28 -4.09 -6.94
C ASN A 23 -8.65 -3.60 -8.26
N LYS A 24 -8.86 -2.34 -8.66
CA LYS A 24 -8.16 -1.75 -9.82
C LYS A 24 -6.65 -1.67 -9.63
N ILE A 25 -6.18 -1.37 -8.42
CA ILE A 25 -4.76 -1.34 -8.11
C ILE A 25 -4.19 -2.76 -8.08
N PHE A 26 -4.90 -3.72 -7.47
CA PHE A 26 -4.46 -5.11 -7.40
C PHE A 26 -4.41 -5.80 -8.76
N ALA A 27 -5.33 -5.47 -9.67
CA ALA A 27 -5.39 -6.04 -11.01
C ALA A 27 -4.10 -5.80 -11.84
N SER A 28 -3.27 -4.82 -11.48
CA SER A 28 -1.99 -4.61 -12.16
C SER A 28 -0.92 -5.64 -11.80
N GLN A 29 -1.09 -6.39 -10.70
CA GLN A 29 -0.05 -7.30 -10.17
C GLN A 29 1.30 -6.61 -9.91
N ASP A 30 1.31 -5.28 -9.88
CA ASP A 30 2.42 -4.42 -9.50
C ASP A 30 1.84 -3.32 -8.65
N PHE A 31 1.97 -3.46 -7.33
CA PHE A 31 1.50 -2.48 -6.38
C PHE A 31 2.40 -2.42 -5.16
N THR A 32 2.29 -1.31 -4.44
CA THR A 32 2.94 -1.10 -3.15
C THR A 32 1.86 -0.74 -2.13
N PHE A 33 1.90 -1.44 -1.00
CA PHE A 33 1.17 -1.09 0.21
C PHE A 33 2.15 -0.56 1.25
N GLU A 34 1.99 0.70 1.63
CA GLU A 34 2.85 1.39 2.59
C GLU A 34 2.08 1.64 3.88
N PHE A 35 2.79 1.51 4.99
CA PHE A 35 2.32 1.96 6.29
C PHE A 35 3.21 3.13 6.77
N ASN A 36 2.57 4.29 6.95
CA ASN A 36 3.18 5.52 7.41
C ASN A 36 2.77 5.69 8.87
N GLU A 37 3.54 5.07 9.76
CA GLU A 37 3.36 5.15 11.20
C GLU A 37 3.74 6.55 11.70
N PHE A 38 2.87 7.19 12.47
CA PHE A 38 3.08 8.55 12.98
C PHE A 38 4.36 8.63 13.82
N GLY A 39 5.31 9.46 13.39
CA GLY A 39 6.59 9.65 14.09
C GLY A 39 7.60 8.50 13.95
N SER A 40 7.34 7.53 13.08
CA SER A 40 8.20 6.35 12.86
C SER A 40 8.63 6.24 11.39
N ILE A 41 9.47 5.25 11.09
CA ILE A 41 9.94 4.96 9.73
C ILE A 41 8.84 4.27 8.94
N LYS A 42 8.60 4.77 7.73
CA LYS A 42 7.67 4.13 6.78
C LYS A 42 8.08 2.69 6.49
N LYS A 43 7.13 1.77 6.62
CA LYS A 43 7.25 0.37 6.22
C LYS A 43 6.48 0.15 4.92
N SER A 44 6.92 -0.77 4.07
CA SER A 44 6.20 -1.05 2.82
C SER A 44 6.38 -2.47 2.33
N ILE A 45 5.32 -2.98 1.72
CA ILE A 45 5.26 -4.25 1.02
C ILE A 45 5.01 -3.92 -0.45
N SER A 46 5.85 -4.42 -1.36
CA SER A 46 5.64 -4.28 -2.80
C SER A 46 5.53 -5.65 -3.43
N PHE A 47 4.55 -5.82 -4.32
CA PHE A 47 4.40 -6.99 -5.15
C PHE A 47 4.78 -6.65 -6.58
N ARG A 48 5.76 -7.36 -7.16
CA ARG A 48 6.21 -7.19 -8.56
C ARG A 48 6.81 -8.48 -9.08
N ASP A 49 6.45 -8.87 -10.30
CA ASP A 49 7.05 -10.01 -11.01
C ASP A 49 7.10 -11.29 -10.17
N ASP A 50 6.01 -11.61 -9.44
CA ASP A 50 5.92 -12.76 -8.52
C ASP A 50 6.81 -12.69 -7.27
N TYR A 51 7.36 -11.51 -6.97
CA TYR A 51 8.12 -11.25 -5.75
C TYR A 51 7.39 -10.31 -4.80
N LEU A 52 7.48 -10.66 -3.52
CA LEU A 52 7.17 -9.79 -2.40
C LEU A 52 8.46 -9.13 -1.90
N VAL A 53 8.44 -7.81 -1.80
CA VAL A 53 9.56 -7.00 -1.28
C VAL A 53 9.08 -6.23 -0.06
N TYR A 54 9.67 -6.51 1.09
CA TYR A 54 9.41 -5.80 2.34
C TYR A 54 10.56 -4.85 2.66
N LYS A 55 10.23 -3.57 2.89
CA LYS A 55 11.18 -2.53 3.29
C LYS A 55 10.75 -1.95 4.64
N SER A 56 11.70 -1.89 5.56
CA SER A 56 11.57 -1.20 6.84
C SER A 56 12.91 -0.50 7.18
N ASP A 57 13.14 -0.24 8.46
CA ASP A 57 14.42 0.11 9.07
C ASP A 57 15.47 -1.03 9.03
N GLN A 58 15.02 -2.27 8.83
CA GLN A 58 15.85 -3.47 8.70
C GLN A 58 16.25 -3.71 7.23
N PRO A 59 17.23 -4.61 6.96
CA PRO A 59 17.56 -5.00 5.60
C PRO A 59 16.33 -5.42 4.80
N THR A 60 16.26 -4.98 3.54
CA THR A 60 15.13 -5.30 2.65
C THR A 60 15.01 -6.82 2.48
N LEU A 61 13.83 -7.35 2.80
CA LEU A 61 13.51 -8.76 2.57
C LEU A 61 12.86 -8.89 1.19
N ARG A 62 13.30 -9.90 0.43
CA ARG A 62 12.71 -10.26 -0.86
C ARG A 62 12.50 -11.76 -0.90
N ARG A 63 11.29 -12.18 -1.29
CA ARG A 63 10.96 -13.58 -1.52
C ARG A 63 9.95 -13.74 -2.65
N GLU A 64 9.89 -14.93 -3.22
CA GLU A 64 8.79 -15.32 -4.08
C GLU A 64 7.49 -15.37 -3.27
N ILE A 65 6.38 -15.08 -3.94
CA ILE A 65 5.05 -15.10 -3.35
C ILE A 65 4.10 -15.85 -4.28
N THR A 66 3.21 -16.61 -3.66
CA THR A 66 2.16 -17.33 -4.37
C THR A 66 0.96 -16.43 -4.66
N TYR A 67 0.18 -16.79 -5.67
CA TYR A 67 -1.05 -16.06 -5.97
C TYR A 67 -2.04 -16.03 -4.79
N ASP A 68 -2.14 -17.12 -4.02
CA ASP A 68 -2.99 -17.18 -2.83
C ASP A 68 -2.57 -16.17 -1.75
N GLU A 69 -1.26 -15.96 -1.56
CA GLU A 69 -0.76 -14.92 -0.66
C GLU A 69 -1.06 -13.51 -1.17
N VAL A 70 -1.09 -13.30 -2.49
CA VAL A 70 -1.53 -12.02 -3.09
C VAL A 70 -3.01 -11.77 -2.82
N LEU A 71 -3.85 -12.80 -2.92
CA LEU A 71 -5.28 -12.71 -2.57
C LEU A 71 -5.47 -12.38 -1.08
N LEU A 72 -4.70 -13.01 -0.19
CA LEU A 72 -4.71 -12.69 1.25
C LEU A 72 -4.37 -11.21 1.52
N ILE A 73 -3.38 -10.65 0.79
CA ILE A 73 -3.06 -9.22 0.89
C ILE A 73 -4.24 -8.36 0.41
N ASN A 74 -4.93 -8.75 -0.66
CA ASN A 74 -6.10 -8.03 -1.17
C ASN A 74 -7.26 -8.02 -0.19
N ASP A 75 -7.58 -9.17 0.39
CA ASP A 75 -8.66 -9.29 1.37
C ASP A 75 -8.35 -8.45 2.61
N PHE A 76 -7.12 -8.53 3.10
CA PHE A 76 -6.66 -7.73 4.22
C PHE A 76 -6.74 -6.21 3.94
N ILE A 77 -6.32 -5.75 2.75
CA ILE A 77 -6.41 -4.32 2.43
C ILE A 77 -7.87 -3.86 2.29
N GLN A 78 -8.75 -4.71 1.75
CA GLN A 78 -10.19 -4.39 1.69
C GLN A 78 -10.79 -4.22 3.08
N GLU A 79 -10.44 -5.07 4.05
CA GLU A 79 -10.89 -4.91 5.45
C GLU A 79 -10.47 -3.56 6.05
N ILE A 80 -9.23 -3.11 5.78
CA ILE A 80 -8.74 -1.79 6.23
C ILE A 80 -9.48 -0.65 5.53
N VAL A 81 -9.81 -0.82 4.24
CA VAL A 81 -10.61 0.18 3.51
C VAL A 81 -12.00 0.32 4.11
N ASP A 82 -12.63 -0.78 4.52
CA ASP A 82 -13.95 -0.74 5.14
C ASP A 82 -13.92 -0.06 6.52
N SER A 83 -12.78 -0.08 7.20
CA SER A 83 -12.56 0.65 8.46
C SER A 83 -12.11 2.10 8.26
N HIS A 84 -12.11 2.61 7.01
CA HIS A 84 -11.62 3.96 6.72
C HIS A 84 -12.48 5.05 7.37
N GLN A 85 -11.82 5.96 8.09
CA GLN A 85 -12.47 7.14 8.66
C GLN A 85 -12.17 8.41 7.86
N LYS A 86 -13.23 9.05 7.36
CA LYS A 86 -13.16 10.31 6.60
C LYS A 86 -12.85 11.56 7.44
N GLY A 87 -12.86 11.44 8.77
CA GLY A 87 -12.70 12.57 9.70
C GLY A 87 -11.28 12.73 10.26
N LEU A 88 -10.38 11.80 9.99
CA LEU A 88 -8.99 11.82 10.43
C LEU A 88 -8.09 12.39 9.34
N ASP A 89 -6.96 12.97 9.73
CA ASP A 89 -5.99 13.59 8.82
C ASP A 89 -4.61 12.92 8.90
N ILE A 90 -3.94 12.84 7.76
CA ILE A 90 -2.62 12.22 7.61
C ILE A 90 -1.52 12.94 8.38
N GLU A 91 -1.73 14.22 8.74
CA GLU A 91 -0.78 15.00 9.52
C GLU A 91 -0.81 14.66 11.01
N SER A 92 -1.91 14.06 11.48
CA SER A 92 -2.15 13.78 12.91
C SER A 92 -2.30 12.30 13.25
N SER A 93 -2.23 11.41 12.26
CA SER A 93 -2.55 9.99 12.42
C SER A 93 -1.62 9.12 11.58
N SER A 94 -1.44 7.86 11.98
CA SER A 94 -0.82 6.88 11.09
C SER A 94 -1.75 6.64 9.90
N TYR A 95 -1.21 6.20 8.77
CA TYR A 95 -2.04 5.93 7.58
C TYR A 95 -1.39 4.96 6.62
N TYR A 96 -2.22 4.33 5.81
CA TYR A 96 -1.80 3.47 4.73
C TYR A 96 -1.84 4.18 3.39
N VAL A 97 -0.97 3.73 2.50
CA VAL A 97 -1.00 4.10 1.09
C VAL A 97 -0.96 2.83 0.25
N LEU A 98 -2.03 2.58 -0.52
CA LEU A 98 -2.01 1.59 -1.58
C LEU A 98 -1.83 2.31 -2.92
N LYS A 99 -0.85 1.90 -3.72
CA LYS A 99 -0.56 2.54 -5.01
C LYS A 99 0.03 1.60 -6.05
N ASN A 100 -0.19 1.93 -7.31
CA ASN A 100 0.58 1.44 -8.45
C ASN A 100 1.02 2.63 -9.33
N THR A 101 1.42 2.36 -10.57
CA THR A 101 1.82 3.39 -11.54
C THR A 101 0.69 4.33 -11.95
N ALA A 102 -0.57 3.87 -11.89
CA ALA A 102 -1.73 4.62 -12.37
C ALA A 102 -2.55 5.28 -11.25
N TYR A 103 -2.68 4.62 -10.10
CA TYR A 103 -3.60 4.99 -9.02
C TYR A 103 -2.91 4.97 -7.66
N LYS A 104 -3.40 5.84 -6.77
CA LYS A 104 -3.02 5.92 -5.37
C LYS A 104 -4.26 6.12 -4.52
N THR A 105 -4.39 5.38 -3.44
CA THR A 105 -5.39 5.62 -2.39
C THR A 105 -4.70 5.74 -1.04
N VAL A 106 -5.27 6.56 -0.16
CA VAL A 106 -4.84 6.77 1.21
C VAL A 106 -5.95 6.27 2.12
N ILE A 107 -5.58 5.48 3.14
CA ILE A 107 -6.52 4.87 4.06
C ILE A 107 -6.08 5.20 5.48
N ILE A 108 -6.98 5.74 6.28
CA ILE A 108 -6.77 6.11 7.70
C ILE A 108 -7.79 5.33 8.55
N SER A 109 -7.34 4.68 9.62
CA SER A 109 -8.12 3.72 10.44
C SER A 109 -7.62 3.63 11.89
N GLU A 110 -8.46 3.81 12.92
CA GLU A 110 -8.05 3.88 14.33
C GLU A 110 -7.21 2.70 14.92
N GLN A 111 -7.06 1.57 14.22
CA GLN A 111 -6.32 0.38 14.68
C GLN A 111 -5.08 0.06 13.82
N GLU A 112 -4.49 1.08 13.19
CA GLU A 112 -3.50 0.92 12.11
C GLU A 112 -2.30 0.00 12.43
N ASP A 113 -1.66 0.16 13.59
CA ASP A 113 -0.39 -0.54 13.87
C ASP A 113 -0.58 -2.06 13.97
N PHE A 114 -1.68 -2.49 14.62
CA PHE A 114 -1.98 -3.89 14.87
C PHE A 114 -2.22 -4.66 13.58
N TYR A 115 -2.99 -4.07 12.66
CA TYR A 115 -3.32 -4.69 11.39
C TYR A 115 -2.06 -4.91 10.56
N PHE A 116 -1.22 -3.89 10.38
CA PHE A 116 -0.03 -4.02 9.53
C PHE A 116 0.94 -5.09 10.04
N GLU A 117 1.16 -5.15 11.36
CA GLU A 117 1.98 -6.18 11.97
C GLU A 117 1.40 -7.60 11.75
N ALA A 118 0.08 -7.76 11.87
CA ALA A 118 -0.60 -9.02 11.59
C ALA A 118 -0.41 -9.48 10.15
N LEU A 119 -0.47 -8.56 9.18
CA LEU A 119 -0.17 -8.85 7.77
C LEU A 119 1.27 -9.33 7.61
N LEU A 120 2.24 -8.63 8.20
CA LEU A 120 3.65 -9.00 8.12
C LEU A 120 3.92 -10.40 8.69
N LYS A 121 3.32 -10.74 9.84
CA LYS A 121 3.41 -12.08 10.44
C LYS A 121 2.75 -13.14 9.56
N THR A 122 1.57 -12.85 9.02
CA THR A 122 0.86 -13.75 8.10
C THR A 122 1.68 -14.07 6.85
N LEU A 123 2.38 -13.07 6.33
CA LEU A 123 3.29 -13.20 5.20
C LEU A 123 4.70 -13.69 5.59
N LYS A 124 4.93 -14.06 6.86
CA LYS A 124 6.22 -14.56 7.38
C LYS A 124 7.38 -13.60 7.06
N LEU A 125 7.12 -12.30 7.11
CA LEU A 125 8.10 -11.24 6.88
C LEU A 125 8.80 -10.82 8.17
N ILE A 126 8.18 -11.09 9.32
CA ILE A 126 8.68 -10.87 10.68
C ILE A 126 8.26 -12.07 11.56
N GLU A 127 8.87 -12.20 12.74
CA GLU A 127 8.54 -13.23 13.75
C GLU A 127 7.27 -12.91 14.56
#